data_AF-A0A424W6A1-F1
#
_entry.id   AF-A0A424W6A1-F1
#
_cell.length_a   1.000
_cell.length_b   1.000
_cell.length_c   1.000
_cell.angle_alpha   90.00
_cell.angle_beta   90.00
_cell.angle_gamma   90.00
#
_symmetry.space_group_name_H-M   'P 1'
#
loop_
_entity.id
_entity.type
_entity.pdbx_description
1 polymer ?
#
loop_
_entity_poly.entity_id
_entity_poly.type
_entity_poly.pdbx_seq_one_letter_code
_entity_poly.pdbx_strand_id
1 'polypeptide(L)'
;MLAQAATPAMTPRQQQLLAAAESSSPVYAAWRERYAVLIAVEPKLQRAVLYTRCAKPGGERLLDPNYRAYAETVGGAYRRYLQDSGPASAMASTTKLWAADQLTEAEYQRSLRWLTSANTLPLRNVRDVGTILSQYLENSVDVSSGQLNLAVLLAMKETLAKAGQLGPVVKAFAQVDAAKAALFESLPTELPLKDEQIQQWYEVATWLDKAGNTVQLAYWFAVPQESIDAMAEDVFEERVNQGLQALQAYQRKGPVEDSDVHTLNDEQKLGRKIAYYFGDLASDEIAQVSVDAHNWMSKQAQAYIDKHRAVMCSSPRR
;
A
#
# COMPACT_ATOMS: atom_id res chain seq x y z
N MET A 1 9.29 0.99 40.42
CA MET A 1 8.38 0.49 39.37
C MET A 1 7.94 1.69 38.56
N LEU A 2 8.59 1.92 37.42
CA LEU A 2 8.10 2.90 36.46
C LEU A 2 6.79 2.33 35.92
N ALA A 3 5.69 3.04 36.17
CA ALA A 3 4.41 2.71 35.55
C ALA A 3 4.65 2.65 34.03
N GLN A 4 4.35 1.49 33.42
CA GLN A 4 4.25 1.39 31.97
C GLN A 4 3.29 2.49 31.53
N ALA A 5 3.82 3.51 30.86
CA ALA A 5 2.99 4.48 30.20
C ALA A 5 2.21 3.69 29.14
N ALA A 6 0.90 3.56 29.33
CA ALA A 6 0.02 2.99 28.33
C ALA A 6 0.35 3.65 27.00
N THR A 7 0.59 2.84 25.96
CA THR A 7 0.85 3.36 24.60
C THR A 7 -0.19 4.44 24.31
N PRO A 8 0.21 5.68 23.98
CA PRO A 8 -0.77 6.76 23.87
C PRO A 8 -1.83 6.37 22.83
N ALA A 9 -3.08 6.26 23.27
CA ALA A 9 -4.18 5.95 22.37
C ALA A 9 -4.33 7.10 21.36
N MET A 10 -4.55 6.76 20.09
CA MET A 10 -4.79 7.77 19.05
C MET A 10 -5.93 8.70 19.48
N THR A 11 -5.74 10.00 19.40
CA THR A 11 -6.78 10.98 19.75
C THR A 11 -7.93 10.91 18.74
N PRO A 12 -9.16 11.31 19.10
CA PRO A 12 -10.27 11.36 18.14
C PRO A 12 -9.97 12.20 16.89
N ARG A 13 -9.20 13.29 17.06
CA ARG A 13 -8.72 14.16 15.96
C ARG A 13 -7.82 13.39 14.99
N GLN A 14 -6.84 12.68 15.52
CA GLN A 14 -5.94 11.83 14.75
C GLN A 14 -6.70 10.72 14.02
N GLN A 15 -7.62 10.04 14.71
CA GLN A 15 -8.42 8.95 14.13
C GLN A 15 -9.29 9.45 12.97
N GLN A 16 -9.96 10.60 13.12
CA GLN A 16 -10.82 11.15 12.08
C GLN A 16 -10.02 11.52 10.82
N LEU A 17 -8.89 12.21 10.97
CA LEU A 17 -8.07 12.63 9.82
C LEU A 17 -7.38 11.44 9.16
N LEU A 18 -6.88 10.48 9.96
CA LEU A 18 -6.32 9.24 9.43
C LEU A 18 -7.37 8.47 8.64
N ALA A 19 -8.56 8.24 9.19
CA ALA A 19 -9.65 7.56 8.49
C ALA A 19 -9.99 8.27 7.17
N ALA A 20 -10.09 9.60 7.16
CA ALA A 20 -10.37 10.39 5.96
C ALA A 20 -9.24 10.26 4.90
N ALA A 21 -7.98 10.26 5.33
CA ALA A 21 -6.83 10.07 4.43
C ALA A 21 -6.73 8.63 3.90
N GLU A 22 -7.10 7.65 4.72
CA GLU A 22 -7.13 6.24 4.34
C GLU A 22 -8.24 5.91 3.34
N SER A 23 -9.34 6.66 3.37
CA SER A 23 -10.46 6.56 2.45
C SER A 23 -10.58 7.79 1.54
N SER A 24 -9.46 8.45 1.21
CA SER A 24 -9.43 9.69 0.42
C SER A 24 -10.23 9.55 -0.88
N SER A 25 -10.08 8.42 -1.57
CA SER A 25 -10.94 8.01 -2.66
C SER A 25 -11.31 6.52 -2.56
N PRO A 26 -12.46 6.13 -3.15
CA PRO A 26 -12.82 4.72 -3.29
C PRO A 26 -11.78 3.92 -4.08
N VAL A 27 -11.14 4.53 -5.10
CA VAL A 27 -10.15 3.84 -5.92
C VAL A 27 -8.87 3.53 -5.13
N TYR A 28 -8.38 4.49 -4.35
CA TYR A 28 -7.18 4.27 -3.54
C TYR A 28 -7.44 3.32 -2.39
N ALA A 29 -8.60 3.43 -1.73
CA ALA A 29 -8.97 2.50 -0.67
C ALA A 29 -8.94 1.04 -1.16
N ALA A 30 -9.56 0.78 -2.33
CA ALA A 30 -9.57 -0.55 -2.93
C ALA A 30 -8.18 -1.02 -3.39
N TRP A 31 -7.40 -0.14 -4.02
CA TRP A 31 -6.04 -0.48 -4.47
C TRP A 31 -5.14 -0.79 -3.31
N ARG A 32 -5.11 0.09 -2.33
CA ARG A 32 -4.24 0.03 -1.18
C ARG A 32 -4.41 -1.31 -0.47
N GLU A 33 -5.65 -1.75 -0.24
CA GLU A 33 -5.97 -3.07 0.35
C GLU A 33 -5.30 -4.20 -0.42
N ARG A 34 -5.59 -4.30 -1.72
CA ARG A 34 -5.05 -5.33 -2.63
C ARG A 34 -3.53 -5.29 -2.73
N TYR A 35 -2.96 -4.11 -2.86
CA TYR A 35 -1.52 -3.90 -2.98
C TYR A 35 -0.78 -4.41 -1.75
N ALA A 36 -1.21 -4.05 -0.53
CA ALA A 36 -0.52 -4.55 0.65
C ALA A 36 -0.73 -6.06 0.85
N VAL A 37 -1.89 -6.60 0.47
CA VAL A 37 -2.09 -8.05 0.49
C VAL A 37 -1.04 -8.74 -0.40
N LEU A 38 -0.91 -8.32 -1.65
CA LEU A 38 -0.01 -8.97 -2.61
C LEU A 38 1.47 -8.74 -2.31
N ILE A 39 1.86 -7.54 -1.89
CA ILE A 39 3.28 -7.17 -1.71
C ILE A 39 3.79 -7.48 -0.30
N ALA A 40 3.00 -7.19 0.75
CA ALA A 40 3.47 -7.24 2.13
C ALA A 40 3.00 -8.47 2.92
N VAL A 41 1.80 -8.98 2.62
CA VAL A 41 1.17 -10.06 3.40
C VAL A 41 1.35 -11.42 2.74
N GLU A 42 1.23 -11.50 1.43
CA GLU A 42 1.34 -12.74 0.65
C GLU A 42 2.63 -13.53 0.93
N PRO A 43 3.83 -12.91 1.03
CA PRO A 43 5.05 -13.65 1.33
C PRO A 43 5.02 -14.38 2.68
N LYS A 44 4.14 -13.95 3.60
CA LYS A 44 3.91 -14.60 4.89
C LYS A 44 2.84 -15.70 4.78
N LEU A 45 1.77 -15.45 4.02
CA LEU A 45 0.69 -16.41 3.79
C LEU A 45 1.12 -17.62 2.97
N GLN A 46 2.03 -17.46 2.02
CA GLN A 46 2.53 -18.56 1.18
C GLN A 46 3.10 -19.69 2.05
N ARG A 47 3.75 -19.38 3.19
CA ARG A 47 4.39 -20.40 4.04
C ARG A 47 3.39 -21.48 4.49
N ALA A 48 2.17 -21.09 4.84
CA ALA A 48 1.14 -22.02 5.29
C ALA A 48 0.70 -22.99 4.19
N VAL A 49 0.48 -22.49 2.96
CA VAL A 49 0.06 -23.34 1.83
C VAL A 49 1.20 -24.21 1.30
N LEU A 50 2.45 -23.77 1.41
CA LEU A 50 3.61 -24.56 1.00
C LEU A 50 3.87 -25.71 1.98
N TYR A 51 3.76 -25.45 3.28
CA TYR A 51 3.89 -26.49 4.31
C TYR A 51 2.83 -27.59 4.16
N THR A 52 1.59 -27.17 3.88
CA THR A 52 0.44 -28.08 3.69
C THR A 52 0.37 -28.69 2.28
N ARG A 53 1.25 -28.27 1.35
CA ARG A 53 1.27 -28.65 -0.07
C ARG A 53 -0.04 -28.37 -0.81
N CYS A 54 -0.67 -27.25 -0.46
CA CYS A 54 -1.97 -26.82 -0.97
C CYS A 54 -1.90 -25.65 -1.96
N ALA A 55 -0.71 -25.37 -2.50
CA ALA A 55 -0.50 -24.43 -3.59
C ALA A 55 0.81 -24.76 -4.32
N LYS A 56 0.98 -24.21 -5.52
CA LYS A 56 2.26 -24.28 -6.25
C LYS A 56 3.33 -23.45 -5.53
N PRO A 57 4.60 -23.91 -5.54
CA PRO A 57 5.71 -23.20 -4.86
C PRO A 57 6.15 -21.92 -5.57
N GLY A 58 6.02 -21.85 -6.90
CA GLY A 58 6.39 -20.67 -7.66
C GLY A 58 5.34 -19.56 -7.60
N GLY A 59 5.65 -18.42 -8.21
CA GLY A 59 4.77 -17.27 -8.25
C GLY A 59 3.50 -17.51 -9.06
N GLU A 60 3.45 -18.55 -9.91
CA GLU A 60 2.27 -18.91 -10.70
C GLU A 60 1.03 -19.19 -9.86
N ARG A 61 1.21 -19.50 -8.56
CA ARG A 61 0.11 -19.60 -7.60
C ARG A 61 -0.74 -18.33 -7.55
N LEU A 62 -0.17 -17.15 -7.80
CA LEU A 62 -0.90 -15.87 -7.74
C LEU A 62 -1.89 -15.68 -8.88
N LEU A 63 -1.80 -16.52 -9.92
CA LEU A 63 -2.76 -16.62 -11.01
C LEU A 63 -3.76 -17.77 -10.83
N ASP A 64 -3.59 -18.58 -9.79
CA ASP A 64 -4.58 -19.59 -9.42
C ASP A 64 -5.75 -18.91 -8.69
N PRO A 65 -7.01 -19.06 -9.15
CA PRO A 65 -8.15 -18.37 -8.57
C PRO A 65 -8.41 -18.77 -7.11
N ASN A 66 -8.15 -20.03 -6.73
CA ASN A 66 -8.36 -20.50 -5.35
C ASN A 66 -7.29 -19.92 -4.41
N TYR A 67 -6.03 -19.90 -4.85
CA TYR A 67 -4.97 -19.26 -4.07
C TYR A 67 -5.16 -17.74 -3.98
N ARG A 68 -5.57 -17.09 -5.07
CA ARG A 68 -5.88 -15.66 -5.07
C ARG A 68 -6.98 -15.31 -4.06
N ALA A 69 -8.06 -16.10 -4.03
CA ALA A 69 -9.12 -15.95 -3.05
C ALA A 69 -8.65 -16.14 -1.60
N TYR A 70 -7.77 -17.13 -1.35
CA TYR A 70 -7.12 -17.33 -0.05
C TYR A 70 -6.29 -16.11 0.37
N ALA A 71 -5.41 -15.63 -0.52
CA ALA A 71 -4.54 -14.49 -0.24
C ALA A 71 -5.33 -13.22 0.05
N GLU A 72 -6.34 -12.91 -0.77
CA GLU A 72 -7.21 -11.74 -0.59
C GLU A 72 -8.07 -11.85 0.67
N THR A 73 -8.62 -13.02 0.98
CA THR A 73 -9.47 -13.20 2.18
C THR A 73 -8.66 -13.12 3.46
N VAL A 74 -7.65 -13.99 3.60
CA VAL A 74 -6.86 -14.07 4.84
C VAL A 74 -5.95 -12.85 4.97
N GLY A 75 -5.37 -12.39 3.86
CA GLY A 75 -4.52 -11.21 3.85
C GLY A 75 -5.28 -9.92 4.13
N GLY A 76 -6.48 -9.76 3.55
CA GLY A 76 -7.33 -8.61 3.85
C GLY A 76 -7.82 -8.60 5.30
N ALA A 77 -8.11 -9.78 5.87
CA ALA A 77 -8.45 -9.89 7.28
C ALA A 77 -7.26 -9.57 8.20
N TYR A 78 -6.05 -10.04 7.87
CA TYR A 78 -4.83 -9.71 8.60
C TYR A 78 -4.49 -8.23 8.53
N ARG A 79 -4.64 -7.62 7.36
CA ARG A 79 -4.44 -6.19 7.19
C ARG A 79 -5.38 -5.39 8.10
N ARG A 80 -6.68 -5.74 8.11
CA ARG A 80 -7.66 -5.07 8.98
C ARG A 80 -7.34 -5.28 10.46
N TYR A 81 -6.92 -6.48 10.87
CA TYR A 81 -6.45 -6.75 12.23
C TYR A 81 -5.27 -5.84 12.63
N LEU A 82 -4.34 -5.55 11.72
CA LEU A 82 -3.23 -4.62 11.98
C LEU A 82 -3.68 -3.15 12.03
N GLN A 83 -4.79 -2.80 11.39
CA GLN A 83 -5.35 -1.46 11.39
C GLN A 83 -6.26 -1.22 12.61
N ASP A 84 -6.82 -2.28 13.20
CA ASP A 84 -7.61 -2.21 14.43
C ASP A 84 -6.78 -1.53 15.54
N SER A 85 -7.44 -0.63 16.26
CA SER A 85 -6.81 0.35 17.15
C SER A 85 -5.90 -0.31 18.18
N GLY A 86 -4.58 -0.18 17.97
CA GLY A 86 -3.55 -0.75 18.84
C GLY A 86 -2.15 -0.23 18.51
N PRO A 87 -1.12 -0.60 19.30
CA PRO A 87 0.24 -0.09 19.17
C PRO A 87 0.83 -0.23 17.75
N ALA A 88 0.55 -1.36 17.06
CA ALA A 88 1.04 -1.58 15.70
C ALA A 88 0.43 -0.64 14.66
N SER A 89 -0.86 -0.30 14.77
CA SER A 89 -1.54 0.66 13.89
C SER A 89 -0.98 2.08 14.09
N ALA A 90 -0.73 2.46 15.35
CA ALA A 90 -0.12 3.73 15.70
C ALA A 90 1.32 3.86 15.14
N MET A 91 2.09 2.77 15.16
CA MET A 91 3.43 2.73 14.56
C MET A 91 3.40 2.86 13.04
N ALA A 92 2.56 2.07 12.36
CA ALA A 92 2.45 2.10 10.90
C ALA A 92 2.01 3.49 10.39
N SER A 93 1.34 4.26 11.23
CA SER A 93 0.81 5.59 10.90
C SER A 93 1.53 6.72 11.63
N THR A 94 2.68 6.49 12.28
CA THR A 94 3.31 7.46 13.21
C THR A 94 3.49 8.84 12.58
N THR A 95 4.01 8.92 11.35
CA THR A 95 4.18 10.21 10.67
C THR A 95 2.85 10.91 10.38
N LYS A 96 1.80 10.17 10.01
CA LYS A 96 0.46 10.73 9.78
C LYS A 96 -0.19 11.23 11.07
N LEU A 97 0.00 10.49 12.16
CA LEU A 97 -0.51 10.84 13.49
C LEU A 97 0.21 12.07 14.05
N TRP A 98 1.53 12.13 13.91
CA TRP A 98 2.32 13.32 14.22
C TRP A 98 1.88 14.53 13.40
N ALA A 99 1.72 14.36 12.08
CA ALA A 99 1.30 15.42 11.17
C ALA A 99 -0.07 15.98 11.53
N ALA A 100 -1.02 15.13 11.92
CA ALA A 100 -2.36 15.54 12.34
C ALA A 100 -2.34 16.48 13.56
N ASP A 101 -1.41 16.26 14.49
CA ASP A 101 -1.25 17.10 15.68
C ASP A 101 -0.44 18.37 15.43
N GLN A 102 0.26 18.48 14.29
CA GLN A 102 0.93 19.73 13.90
C GLN A 102 -0.01 20.72 13.23
N LEU A 103 -1.23 20.31 12.89
CA LEU A 103 -2.21 21.19 12.24
C LEU A 103 -2.88 22.11 13.25
N THR A 104 -2.88 23.41 12.96
CA THR A 104 -3.79 24.37 13.60
C THR A 104 -5.25 23.97 13.36
N GLU A 105 -6.19 24.52 14.13
CA GLU A 105 -7.62 24.19 13.93
C GLU A 105 -8.11 24.56 12.52
N ALA A 106 -7.67 25.69 11.98
CA ALA A 106 -8.03 26.11 10.63
C ALA A 106 -7.49 25.14 9.56
N GLU A 107 -6.22 24.72 9.69
CA GLU A 107 -5.59 23.75 8.78
C GLU A 107 -6.26 22.38 8.88
N TYR A 108 -6.54 21.90 10.10
CA TYR A 108 -7.24 20.63 10.31
C TYR A 108 -8.60 20.61 9.64
N GLN A 109 -9.41 21.64 9.84
CA GLN A 109 -10.73 21.73 9.21
C GLN A 109 -10.62 21.84 7.69
N ARG A 110 -9.60 22.52 7.17
CA ARG A 110 -9.33 22.60 5.73
C ARG A 110 -8.95 21.23 5.16
N SER A 111 -8.01 20.52 5.77
CA SER A 111 -7.58 19.18 5.34
C SER A 111 -8.69 18.15 5.47
N LEU A 112 -9.47 18.17 6.55
CA LEU A 112 -10.61 17.27 6.69
C LEU A 112 -11.65 17.52 5.59
N ARG A 113 -11.99 18.78 5.29
CA ARG A 113 -12.87 19.11 4.15
C ARG A 113 -12.25 18.68 2.82
N TRP A 114 -10.96 18.91 2.63
CA TRP A 114 -10.24 18.50 1.43
C TRP A 114 -10.33 17.00 1.21
N LEU A 115 -10.20 16.18 2.27
CA LEU A 115 -10.23 14.71 2.20
C LEU A 115 -11.63 14.11 2.09
N THR A 116 -12.67 14.82 2.54
CA THR A 116 -14.03 14.27 2.64
C THR A 116 -15.03 14.86 1.64
N SER A 117 -14.77 16.05 1.11
CA SER A 117 -15.71 16.73 0.21
C SER A 117 -15.84 16.02 -1.14
N ALA A 118 -17.05 16.05 -1.70
CA ALA A 118 -17.31 15.60 -3.06
C ALA A 118 -16.65 16.51 -4.11
N ASN A 119 -16.49 17.81 -3.82
CA ASN A 119 -15.93 18.77 -4.77
C ASN A 119 -14.44 18.52 -5.05
N THR A 120 -13.72 18.00 -4.05
CA THR A 120 -12.29 17.72 -4.14
C THR A 120 -12.02 16.26 -4.53
N LEU A 121 -13.05 15.40 -4.56
CA LEU A 121 -12.92 14.00 -4.96
C LEU A 121 -12.29 13.81 -6.36
N PRO A 122 -12.63 14.59 -7.40
CA PRO A 122 -11.96 14.45 -8.71
C PRO A 122 -10.45 14.70 -8.62
N LEU A 123 -10.02 15.70 -7.85
CA LEU A 123 -8.61 16.02 -7.65
C LEU A 123 -7.90 14.92 -6.85
N ARG A 124 -8.55 14.40 -5.80
CA ARG A 124 -8.03 13.25 -5.05
C ARG A 124 -7.92 12.00 -5.92
N ASN A 125 -8.88 11.72 -6.80
CA ASN A 125 -8.80 10.61 -7.74
C ASN A 125 -7.60 10.74 -8.68
N VAL A 126 -7.31 11.94 -9.19
CA VAL A 126 -6.11 12.20 -10.02
C VAL A 126 -4.84 11.88 -9.22
N ARG A 127 -4.72 12.43 -8.01
CA ARG A 127 -3.58 12.15 -7.14
C ARG A 127 -3.41 10.67 -6.83
N ASP A 128 -4.52 10.01 -6.52
CA ASP A 128 -4.55 8.62 -6.11
C ASP A 128 -4.23 7.68 -7.27
N VAL A 129 -4.71 7.95 -8.49
CA VAL A 129 -4.34 7.19 -9.69
C VAL A 129 -2.84 7.35 -9.99
N GLY A 130 -2.29 8.57 -9.88
CA GLY A 130 -0.85 8.78 -10.01
C GLY A 130 -0.02 8.03 -8.96
N THR A 131 -0.56 7.89 -7.74
CA THR A 131 0.05 7.12 -6.65
C THR A 131 -0.02 5.61 -6.92
N ILE A 132 -1.17 5.11 -7.40
CA ILE A 132 -1.35 3.71 -7.80
C ILE A 132 -0.31 3.33 -8.86
N LEU A 133 -0.15 4.19 -9.87
CA LEU A 133 0.78 3.99 -10.98
C LEU A 133 2.23 3.96 -10.47
N SER A 134 2.64 4.95 -9.66
CA SER A 134 3.99 4.97 -9.06
C SER A 134 4.25 3.74 -8.17
N GLN A 135 3.29 3.33 -7.34
CA GLN A 135 3.44 2.15 -6.47
C GLN A 135 3.66 0.86 -7.26
N TYR A 136 2.95 0.68 -8.36
CA TYR A 136 3.21 -0.44 -9.28
C TYR A 136 4.62 -0.32 -9.87
N LEU A 137 4.94 0.82 -10.48
CA LEU A 137 6.19 1.06 -11.20
C LEU A 137 7.44 0.94 -10.33
N GLU A 138 7.38 1.34 -9.07
CA GLU A 138 8.53 1.31 -8.15
C GLU A 138 8.78 -0.08 -7.54
N ASN A 139 7.74 -0.89 -7.33
CA ASN A 139 7.84 -2.09 -6.47
C ASN A 139 7.63 -3.41 -7.20
N SER A 140 6.91 -3.41 -8.33
CA SER A 140 6.48 -4.66 -8.97
C SER A 140 7.26 -4.95 -10.24
N VAL A 141 8.04 -4.01 -10.74
CA VAL A 141 8.42 -3.98 -12.14
C VAL A 141 9.73 -4.72 -12.46
N ASP A 142 10.46 -5.17 -11.44
CA ASP A 142 11.61 -6.07 -11.62
C ASP A 142 11.22 -7.35 -12.38
N VAL A 143 11.85 -7.59 -13.53
CA VAL A 143 11.66 -8.78 -14.37
C VAL A 143 11.84 -10.09 -13.60
N SER A 144 12.69 -10.10 -12.55
CA SER A 144 12.93 -11.27 -11.70
C SER A 144 11.72 -11.64 -10.83
N SER A 145 10.81 -10.70 -10.58
CA SER A 145 9.60 -10.92 -9.78
C SER A 145 8.49 -11.66 -10.56
N GLY A 146 8.62 -11.74 -11.89
CA GLY A 146 7.83 -12.59 -12.79
C GLY A 146 6.31 -12.54 -12.54
N GLN A 147 5.78 -13.55 -11.88
CA GLN A 147 4.34 -13.74 -11.65
C GLN A 147 3.76 -12.81 -10.57
N LEU A 148 4.58 -12.32 -9.62
CA LEU A 148 4.11 -11.31 -8.65
C LEU A 148 3.82 -9.99 -9.35
N ASN A 149 4.70 -9.57 -10.26
CA ASN A 149 4.50 -8.39 -11.11
C ASN A 149 3.16 -8.46 -11.83
N LEU A 150 2.91 -9.59 -12.50
CA LEU A 150 1.68 -9.85 -13.22
C LEU A 150 0.45 -9.79 -12.30
N ALA A 151 0.50 -10.46 -11.15
CA ALA A 151 -0.60 -10.47 -10.19
C ALA A 151 -0.97 -9.06 -9.69
N VAL A 152 0.03 -8.19 -9.51
CA VAL A 152 -0.15 -6.78 -9.09
C VAL A 152 -0.63 -5.92 -10.24
N LEU A 153 -0.12 -6.10 -11.46
CA LEU A 153 -0.59 -5.41 -12.66
C LEU A 153 -2.07 -5.71 -12.95
N LEU A 154 -2.47 -6.99 -12.84
CA LEU A 154 -3.87 -7.42 -12.92
C LEU A 154 -4.74 -6.71 -11.88
N ALA A 155 -4.27 -6.68 -10.62
CA ALA A 155 -4.97 -6.01 -9.53
C ALA A 155 -5.11 -4.50 -9.78
N MET A 156 -4.09 -3.88 -10.37
CA MET A 156 -4.09 -2.46 -10.71
C MET A 156 -5.16 -2.18 -11.76
N LYS A 157 -5.13 -2.90 -12.88
CA LYS A 157 -6.13 -2.74 -13.95
C LYS A 157 -7.54 -2.97 -13.44
N GLU A 158 -7.76 -4.05 -12.69
CA GLU A 158 -9.09 -4.37 -12.16
C GLU A 158 -9.62 -3.28 -11.21
N THR A 159 -8.75 -2.75 -10.34
CA THR A 159 -9.12 -1.68 -9.41
C THR A 159 -9.47 -0.40 -10.15
N LEU A 160 -8.64 0.00 -11.12
CA LEU A 160 -8.88 1.19 -11.94
C LEU A 160 -10.15 1.05 -12.78
N ALA A 161 -10.39 -0.12 -13.38
CA ALA A 161 -11.58 -0.39 -14.17
C ALA A 161 -12.85 -0.30 -13.33
N LYS A 162 -12.89 -0.97 -12.17
CA LYS A 162 -14.04 -0.94 -11.24
C LYS A 162 -14.36 0.47 -10.73
N ALA A 163 -13.34 1.32 -10.56
CA ALA A 163 -13.51 2.70 -10.13
C ALA A 163 -13.78 3.70 -11.27
N GLY A 164 -13.82 3.26 -12.53
CA GLY A 164 -13.96 4.15 -13.69
C GLY A 164 -12.74 5.04 -13.94
N GLN A 165 -11.57 4.66 -13.43
CA GLN A 165 -10.30 5.42 -13.49
C GLN A 165 -9.26 4.80 -14.44
N LEU A 166 -9.65 3.81 -15.25
CA LEU A 166 -8.74 3.16 -16.21
C LEU A 166 -8.33 4.09 -17.36
N GLY A 167 -9.27 4.92 -17.84
CA GLY A 167 -9.07 5.78 -19.02
C GLY A 167 -7.83 6.70 -18.95
N PRO A 168 -7.63 7.46 -17.86
CA PRO A 168 -6.43 8.29 -17.70
C PRO A 168 -5.11 7.51 -17.80
N VAL A 169 -5.05 6.28 -17.28
CA VAL A 169 -3.86 5.43 -17.34
C VAL A 169 -3.64 4.90 -18.75
N VAL A 170 -4.69 4.43 -19.43
CA VAL A 170 -4.60 4.00 -20.84
C VAL A 170 -4.16 5.16 -21.73
N LYS A 171 -4.66 6.37 -21.50
CA LYS A 171 -4.24 7.57 -22.22
C LYS A 171 -2.76 7.87 -21.99
N ALA A 172 -2.27 7.77 -20.76
CA ALA A 172 -0.85 7.92 -20.46
C ALA A 172 0.01 6.86 -21.17
N PHE A 173 -0.46 5.60 -21.20
CA PHE A 173 0.22 4.53 -21.92
C PHE A 173 0.28 4.82 -23.42
N ALA A 174 -0.81 5.31 -24.00
CA ALA A 174 -0.91 5.59 -25.44
C ALA A 174 -0.02 6.74 -25.91
N GLN A 175 0.32 7.69 -25.03
CA GLN A 175 1.31 8.74 -25.32
C GLN A 175 2.73 8.17 -25.47
N VAL A 176 3.00 7.01 -24.88
CA VAL A 176 4.31 6.36 -24.93
C VAL A 176 4.33 5.27 -26.00
N ASP A 177 3.32 4.40 -26.02
CA ASP A 177 3.15 3.34 -27.01
C ASP A 177 1.65 2.99 -27.16
N ALA A 178 1.06 3.38 -28.29
CA ALA A 178 -0.36 3.15 -28.59
C ALA A 178 -0.71 1.66 -28.72
N ALA A 179 0.19 0.83 -29.23
CA ALA A 179 -0.06 -0.60 -29.38
C ALA A 179 -0.07 -1.30 -28.01
N LYS A 180 0.85 -0.92 -27.11
CA LYS A 180 0.87 -1.44 -25.73
C LYS A 180 -0.32 -0.97 -24.92
N ALA A 181 -0.76 0.28 -25.13
CA ALA A 181 -1.99 0.78 -24.50
C ALA A 181 -3.22 -0.02 -24.93
N ALA A 182 -3.39 -0.26 -26.23
CA ALA A 182 -4.50 -1.07 -26.75
C ALA A 182 -4.44 -2.52 -26.26
N LEU A 183 -3.24 -3.11 -26.22
CA LEU A 183 -3.03 -4.45 -25.65
C LEU A 183 -3.44 -4.47 -24.18
N PHE A 184 -2.89 -3.58 -23.35
CA PHE A 184 -3.22 -3.47 -21.93
C PHE A 184 -4.72 -3.29 -21.71
N GLU A 185 -5.39 -2.43 -22.49
CA GLU A 185 -6.83 -2.19 -22.38
C GLU A 185 -7.66 -3.43 -22.76
N SER A 186 -7.25 -4.19 -23.77
CA SER A 186 -7.97 -5.39 -24.25
C SER A 186 -7.84 -6.61 -23.33
N LEU A 187 -6.76 -6.73 -22.55
CA LEU A 187 -6.46 -7.95 -21.81
C LEU A 187 -7.44 -8.21 -20.64
N PRO A 188 -7.99 -9.43 -20.48
CA PRO A 188 -8.90 -9.71 -19.37
C PRO A 188 -8.13 -9.77 -18.04
N THR A 189 -8.85 -9.49 -16.96
CA THR A 189 -8.35 -9.59 -15.57
C THR A 189 -8.95 -10.76 -14.79
N GLU A 190 -9.95 -11.44 -15.35
CA GLU A 190 -10.63 -12.57 -14.70
C GLU A 190 -9.77 -13.85 -14.77
N LEU A 191 -9.57 -14.50 -13.61
CA LEU A 191 -8.83 -15.76 -13.51
C LEU A 191 -9.77 -16.96 -13.69
N PRO A 192 -9.31 -18.08 -14.28
CA PRO A 192 -7.96 -18.33 -14.77
C PRO A 192 -7.68 -17.72 -16.16
N LEU A 193 -6.47 -17.21 -16.35
CA LEU A 193 -5.99 -16.74 -17.66
C LEU A 193 -5.47 -17.91 -18.50
N LYS A 194 -5.63 -17.80 -19.82
CA LYS A 194 -4.99 -18.69 -20.80
C LYS A 194 -3.50 -18.36 -20.94
N ASP A 195 -2.69 -19.34 -21.35
CA ASP A 195 -1.24 -19.15 -21.55
C ASP A 195 -0.91 -17.97 -22.47
N GLU A 196 -1.65 -17.80 -23.57
CA GLU A 196 -1.48 -16.65 -24.48
C GLU A 196 -1.73 -15.31 -23.77
N GLN A 197 -2.77 -15.23 -22.95
CA GLN A 197 -3.09 -14.03 -22.18
C GLN A 197 -2.00 -13.73 -21.15
N ILE A 198 -1.46 -14.77 -20.50
CA ILE A 198 -0.33 -14.64 -19.57
C ILE A 198 0.91 -14.07 -20.30
N GLN A 199 1.21 -14.55 -21.50
CA GLN A 199 2.34 -14.03 -22.30
C GLN A 199 2.12 -12.56 -22.73
N GLN A 200 0.92 -12.21 -23.18
CA GLN A 200 0.59 -10.83 -23.54
C GLN A 200 0.67 -9.89 -22.33
N TRP A 201 0.26 -10.37 -21.17
CA TRP A 201 0.42 -9.62 -19.93
C TRP A 201 1.90 -9.43 -19.55
N TYR A 202 2.74 -10.45 -19.72
CA TYR A 202 4.18 -10.34 -19.53
C TYR A 202 4.82 -9.34 -20.48
N GLU A 203 4.34 -9.29 -21.72
CA GLU A 203 4.78 -8.33 -22.71
C GLU A 203 4.47 -6.88 -22.26
N VAL A 204 3.30 -6.63 -21.69
CA VAL A 204 2.95 -5.31 -21.10
C VAL A 204 3.82 -5.02 -19.87
N ALA A 205 3.97 -5.97 -18.95
CA ALA A 205 4.75 -5.78 -17.73
C ALA A 205 6.23 -5.47 -18.04
N THR A 206 6.83 -6.18 -18.99
CA THR A 206 8.22 -5.97 -19.44
C THR A 206 8.39 -4.63 -20.15
N TRP A 207 7.37 -4.17 -20.87
CA TRP A 207 7.39 -2.84 -21.46
C TRP A 207 7.33 -1.75 -20.39
N LEU A 208 6.45 -1.90 -19.39
CA LEU A 208 6.35 -0.97 -18.26
C LEU A 208 7.64 -0.91 -17.42
N ASP A 209 8.44 -1.98 -17.38
CA ASP A 209 9.80 -1.96 -16.80
C ASP A 209 10.75 -0.99 -17.47
N LYS A 210 10.69 -0.92 -18.79
CA LYS A 210 11.57 -0.03 -19.55
C LYS A 210 11.00 1.38 -19.66
N ALA A 211 9.68 1.50 -19.71
CA ALA A 211 8.98 2.75 -20.02
C ALA A 211 8.35 3.43 -18.80
N GLY A 212 8.46 2.86 -17.60
CA GLY A 212 7.73 3.28 -16.40
C GLY A 212 7.85 4.78 -16.09
N ASN A 213 9.06 5.31 -16.07
CA ASN A 213 9.30 6.74 -15.81
C ASN A 213 8.63 7.62 -16.88
N THR A 214 8.70 7.24 -18.14
CA THR A 214 8.07 7.99 -19.25
C THR A 214 6.55 7.95 -19.14
N VAL A 215 5.99 6.80 -18.77
CA VAL A 215 4.55 6.61 -18.54
C VAL A 215 4.07 7.46 -17.35
N GLN A 216 4.83 7.48 -16.25
CA GLN A 216 4.53 8.31 -15.08
C GLN A 216 4.54 9.80 -15.44
N LEU A 217 5.53 10.26 -16.22
CA LEU A 217 5.60 11.63 -16.71
C LEU A 217 4.42 11.95 -17.65
N ALA A 218 4.09 11.06 -18.59
CA ALA A 218 2.96 11.23 -19.49
C ALA A 218 1.62 11.36 -18.74
N TYR A 219 1.46 10.61 -17.65
CA TYR A 219 0.30 10.74 -16.77
C TYR A 219 0.21 12.14 -16.16
N TRP A 220 1.27 12.60 -15.48
CA TRP A 220 1.25 13.90 -14.80
C TRP A 220 1.21 15.09 -15.76
N PHE A 221 1.85 15.01 -16.93
CA PHE A 221 1.75 16.05 -17.96
C PHE A 221 0.36 16.17 -18.58
N ALA A 222 -0.48 15.13 -18.49
CA ALA A 222 -1.86 15.20 -18.91
C ALA A 222 -2.79 15.86 -17.87
N VAL A 223 -2.32 16.06 -16.64
CA VAL A 223 -3.07 16.72 -15.57
C VAL A 223 -2.97 18.25 -15.76
N PRO A 224 -4.10 18.98 -15.78
CA PRO A 224 -4.07 20.44 -15.86
C PRO A 224 -3.29 21.07 -14.70
N GLN A 225 -2.49 22.11 -14.98
CA GLN A 225 -1.68 22.77 -13.95
C GLN A 225 -2.53 23.31 -12.80
N GLU A 226 -3.71 23.87 -13.09
CA GLU A 226 -4.68 24.32 -12.08
C GLU A 226 -5.11 23.22 -11.11
N SER A 227 -5.15 21.96 -11.57
CA SER A 227 -5.45 20.81 -10.72
C SER A 227 -4.26 20.44 -9.83
N ILE A 228 -3.03 20.54 -10.36
CA ILE A 228 -1.80 20.35 -9.58
C ILE A 228 -1.73 21.39 -8.45
N ASP A 229 -1.96 22.66 -8.80
CA ASP A 229 -1.92 23.77 -7.85
C ASP A 229 -3.00 23.60 -6.77
N ALA A 230 -4.22 23.22 -7.15
CA ALA A 230 -5.29 22.94 -6.19
C ALA A 230 -4.98 21.76 -5.26
N MET A 231 -4.28 20.73 -5.74
CA MET A 231 -3.86 19.59 -4.91
C MET A 231 -2.75 19.96 -3.92
N ALA A 232 -1.89 20.92 -4.27
CA ALA A 232 -0.83 21.41 -3.38
C ALA A 232 -1.36 22.17 -2.15
N GLU A 233 -2.65 22.54 -2.14
CA GLU A 233 -3.30 23.18 -0.99
C GLU A 233 -3.58 22.21 0.19
N ASP A 234 -3.30 20.92 0.04
CA ASP A 234 -3.46 19.91 1.09
C ASP A 234 -2.31 19.98 2.13
N VAL A 235 -2.48 20.87 3.11
CA VAL A 235 -1.52 21.09 4.20
C VAL A 235 -1.21 19.83 5.01
N PHE A 236 -2.16 18.89 5.10
CA PHE A 236 -1.92 17.64 5.83
C PHE A 236 -0.87 16.79 5.11
N GLU A 237 -0.96 16.66 3.79
CA GLU A 237 0.02 15.92 3.00
C GLU A 237 1.40 16.57 3.05
N GLU A 238 1.47 17.90 3.03
CA GLU A 238 2.72 18.63 3.20
C GLU A 238 3.42 18.25 4.52
N ARG A 239 2.67 18.25 5.63
CA ARG A 239 3.18 17.84 6.95
C ARG A 239 3.59 16.38 6.97
N VAL A 240 2.83 15.49 6.33
CA VAL A 240 3.19 14.07 6.20
C VAL A 240 4.53 13.92 5.45
N ASN A 241 4.70 14.61 4.32
CA ASN A 241 5.93 14.55 3.53
C ASN A 241 7.14 15.10 4.27
N GLN A 242 6.98 16.24 4.95
CA GLN A 242 8.02 16.81 5.82
C GLN A 242 8.43 15.81 6.91
N GLY A 243 7.44 15.17 7.55
CA GLY A 243 7.71 14.18 8.59
C GLY A 243 8.39 12.92 8.06
N LEU A 244 8.04 12.46 6.86
CA LEU A 244 8.67 11.30 6.20
C LEU A 244 10.14 11.59 5.87
N GLN A 245 10.43 12.75 5.28
CA GLN A 245 11.80 13.17 4.96
C GLN A 245 12.66 13.25 6.23
N ALA A 246 12.14 13.89 7.27
CA ALA A 246 12.81 14.01 8.56
C ALA A 246 13.10 12.64 9.18
N LEU A 247 12.11 11.73 9.20
CA LEU A 247 12.27 10.38 9.71
C LEU A 247 13.34 9.60 8.93
N GLN A 248 13.33 9.68 7.60
CA GLN A 248 14.36 9.05 6.76
C GLN A 248 15.76 9.65 6.97
N ALA A 249 15.87 10.96 7.18
CA ALA A 249 17.14 11.60 7.51
C ALA A 249 17.71 11.09 8.84
N TYR A 250 16.86 10.91 9.86
CA TYR A 250 17.27 10.32 11.15
C TYR A 250 17.63 8.83 11.01
N GLN A 251 16.82 8.03 10.31
CA GLN A 251 17.09 6.61 10.09
C GLN A 251 18.42 6.37 9.37
N ARG A 252 18.78 7.21 8.39
CA ARG A 252 20.08 7.16 7.71
C ARG A 252 21.26 7.49 8.64
N LYS A 253 21.04 8.35 9.64
CA LYS A 253 22.05 8.66 10.67
C LYS A 253 22.23 7.52 11.66
N GLY A 254 21.17 6.75 11.93
CA GLY A 254 21.11 5.70 12.93
C GLY A 254 20.75 6.24 14.33
N PRO A 255 20.44 5.34 15.30
CA PRO A 255 20.15 5.74 16.67
C PRO A 255 21.31 6.52 17.28
N VAL A 256 21.00 7.60 17.99
CA VAL A 256 22.00 8.44 18.66
C VAL A 256 21.63 8.52 20.14
N GLU A 257 22.61 8.29 21.02
CA GLU A 257 22.44 8.42 22.47
C GLU A 257 22.04 9.86 22.84
N ASP A 258 21.34 10.02 23.97
CA ASP A 258 20.87 11.34 24.41
C ASP A 258 22.02 12.37 24.56
N SER A 259 23.21 11.90 24.95
CA SER A 259 24.44 12.72 25.04
C SER A 259 24.87 13.31 23.70
N ASP A 260 24.54 12.65 22.58
CA ASP A 260 25.04 12.97 21.24
C ASP A 260 23.98 13.61 20.35
N VAL A 261 22.79 13.94 20.88
CA VAL A 261 21.70 14.62 20.14
C VAL A 261 22.15 15.95 19.53
N HIS A 262 23.15 16.61 20.12
CA HIS A 262 23.75 17.84 19.60
C HIS A 262 24.44 17.65 18.23
N THR A 263 24.77 16.41 17.85
CA THR A 263 25.35 16.06 16.54
C THR A 263 24.31 16.00 15.41
N LEU A 264 23.02 16.06 15.75
CA LEU A 264 21.92 16.04 14.78
C LEU A 264 21.65 17.43 14.23
N ASN A 265 21.44 17.52 12.91
CA ASN A 265 20.85 18.72 12.30
C ASN A 265 19.35 18.83 12.61
N ASP A 266 18.71 19.94 12.23
CA ASP A 266 17.31 20.19 12.60
C ASP A 266 16.32 19.18 11.98
N GLU A 267 16.58 18.75 10.75
CA GLU A 267 15.79 17.72 10.08
C GLU A 267 15.90 16.37 10.82
N GLN A 268 17.11 15.99 11.24
CA GLN A 268 17.37 14.77 12.00
C GLN A 268 16.79 14.84 13.42
N LYS A 269 16.82 16.01 14.07
CA LYS A 269 16.16 16.23 15.37
C LYS A 269 14.65 16.07 15.25
N LEU A 270 14.05 16.60 14.17
CA LEU A 270 12.65 16.39 13.87
C LEU A 270 12.35 14.90 13.62
N GLY A 271 13.19 14.23 12.84
CA GLY A 271 13.08 12.79 12.57
C GLY A 271 13.15 11.96 13.85
N ARG A 272 14.05 12.31 14.77
CA ARG A 272 14.13 11.71 16.10
C ARG A 272 12.84 11.95 16.89
N LYS A 273 12.32 13.18 16.93
CA LYS A 273 11.06 13.51 17.62
C LYS A 273 9.89 12.67 17.08
N ILE A 274 9.83 12.46 15.77
CA ILE A 274 8.80 11.62 15.13
C ILE A 274 9.01 10.14 15.45
N ALA A 275 10.25 9.65 15.41
CA ALA A 275 10.57 8.26 15.75
C ALA A 275 10.14 7.90 17.18
N TYR A 276 10.24 8.86 18.12
CA TYR A 276 9.83 8.71 19.51
C TYR A 276 8.45 9.32 19.82
N TYR A 277 7.62 9.57 18.80
CA TYR A 277 6.36 10.31 18.98
C TYR A 277 5.39 9.64 19.97
N PHE A 278 5.38 8.30 19.99
CA PHE A 278 4.61 7.49 20.92
C PHE A 278 5.48 6.85 22.03
N GLY A 279 6.71 7.33 22.23
CA GLY A 279 7.70 6.78 23.17
C GLY A 279 8.83 6.00 22.49
N ASP A 280 9.68 5.31 23.28
CA ASP A 280 10.66 4.35 22.74
C ASP A 280 9.94 3.06 22.35
N LEU A 281 9.66 2.95 21.06
CA LEU A 281 8.79 1.92 20.46
C LEU A 281 9.55 0.61 20.16
N ALA A 282 10.79 0.47 20.65
CA ALA A 282 11.50 -0.81 20.72
C ALA A 282 11.10 -1.64 21.97
N SER A 283 9.96 -1.34 22.59
CA SER A 283 9.49 -2.05 23.78
C SER A 283 9.00 -3.47 23.44
N ASP A 284 9.17 -4.39 24.39
CA ASP A 284 8.74 -5.79 24.29
C ASP A 284 7.24 -5.92 23.93
N GLU A 285 6.42 -4.93 24.29
CA GLU A 285 4.98 -4.88 23.99
C GLU A 285 4.69 -4.82 22.50
N ILE A 286 5.49 -4.07 21.73
CA ILE A 286 5.31 -3.92 20.28
C ILE A 286 5.77 -5.18 19.55
N ALA A 287 6.88 -5.76 19.99
CA ALA A 287 7.32 -7.07 19.51
C ALA A 287 6.22 -8.11 19.74
N GLN A 288 5.57 -8.09 20.91
CA GLN A 288 4.48 -9.00 21.23
C GLN A 288 3.25 -8.80 20.33
N VAL A 289 2.82 -7.56 20.06
CA VAL A 289 1.71 -7.29 19.13
C VAL A 289 1.99 -7.85 17.74
N SER A 290 3.23 -7.70 17.25
CA SER A 290 3.65 -8.30 15.98
C SER A 290 3.54 -9.83 16.05
N VAL A 291 4.06 -10.46 17.10
CA VAL A 291 3.97 -11.93 17.28
C VAL A 291 2.52 -12.41 17.33
N ASP A 292 1.66 -11.73 18.09
CA ASP A 292 0.24 -12.07 18.22
C ASP A 292 -0.49 -11.95 16.89
N ALA A 293 -0.22 -10.90 16.12
CA ALA A 293 -0.78 -10.71 14.80
C ALA A 293 -0.36 -11.85 13.84
N HIS A 294 0.91 -12.24 13.84
CA HIS A 294 1.39 -13.35 13.01
C HIS A 294 0.79 -14.71 13.44
N ASN A 295 0.65 -14.93 14.75
CA ASN A 295 0.01 -16.13 15.29
C ASN A 295 -1.47 -16.19 14.90
N TRP A 296 -2.18 -15.06 15.00
CA TRP A 296 -3.56 -14.95 14.56
C TRP A 296 -3.69 -15.25 13.06
N MET A 297 -2.85 -14.63 12.22
CA MET A 297 -2.84 -14.87 10.78
C MET A 297 -2.59 -16.34 10.45
N SER A 298 -1.64 -16.98 11.13
CA SER A 298 -1.33 -18.40 10.94
C SER A 298 -2.54 -19.30 11.26
N LYS A 299 -3.28 -18.98 12.33
CA LYS A 299 -4.54 -19.68 12.68
C LYS A 299 -5.61 -19.48 11.62
N GLN A 300 -5.82 -18.25 11.14
CA GLN A 300 -6.79 -17.97 10.08
C GLN A 300 -6.43 -18.66 8.77
N ALA A 301 -5.14 -18.65 8.41
CA ALA A 301 -4.63 -19.33 7.24
C ALA A 301 -4.91 -20.84 7.29
N GLN A 302 -4.57 -21.49 8.40
CA GLN A 302 -4.81 -22.92 8.60
C GLN A 302 -6.31 -23.25 8.55
N ALA A 303 -7.15 -22.48 9.24
CA ALA A 303 -8.59 -22.66 9.23
C ALA A 303 -9.19 -22.53 7.82
N TYR A 304 -8.71 -21.57 7.03
CA TYR A 304 -9.13 -21.42 5.63
C TYR A 304 -8.69 -22.64 4.80
N ILE A 305 -7.43 -23.07 4.91
CA ILE A 305 -6.90 -24.23 4.17
C ILE A 305 -7.71 -25.49 4.50
N ASP A 306 -8.01 -25.73 5.78
CA ASP A 306 -8.77 -26.91 6.20
C ASP A 306 -10.21 -26.89 5.66
N LYS A 307 -10.86 -25.72 5.68
CA LYS A 307 -12.21 -25.54 5.12
C LYS A 307 -12.25 -25.68 3.60
N HIS A 308 -11.22 -25.21 2.91
CA HIS A 308 -11.15 -25.15 1.44
C HIS A 308 -10.21 -26.21 0.84
N ARG A 309 -9.89 -27.25 1.63
CA ARG A 309 -8.86 -28.24 1.30
C ARG A 309 -9.09 -28.91 -0.05
N ALA A 310 -10.34 -29.22 -0.37
CA ALA A 310 -10.72 -29.91 -1.59
C ALA A 310 -10.42 -29.12 -2.87
N VAL A 311 -10.37 -27.79 -2.81
CA VAL A 311 -10.10 -26.92 -3.97
C VAL A 311 -8.70 -26.33 -3.97
N MET A 312 -8.13 -26.09 -2.78
CA MET A 312 -6.76 -25.58 -2.66
C MET A 312 -5.72 -26.69 -2.83
N CYS A 313 -5.95 -27.84 -2.20
CA CYS A 313 -4.98 -28.94 -2.19
C CYS A 313 -5.23 -29.96 -3.32
N SER A 314 -6.23 -29.72 -4.16
CA SER A 314 -6.43 -30.45 -5.41
C SER A 314 -5.44 -29.94 -6.46
N SER A 315 -4.19 -30.37 -6.38
CA SER A 315 -3.36 -30.44 -7.58
C SER A 315 -3.17 -31.90 -7.95
N PRO A 316 -3.27 -32.25 -9.25
CA PRO A 316 -3.16 -33.62 -9.70
C PRO A 316 -1.83 -34.17 -9.21
N ARG A 317 -1.86 -35.34 -8.55
CA ARG A 317 -0.65 -36.12 -8.29
C ARG A 317 0.07 -36.25 -9.63
N ARG A 318 1.28 -35.68 -9.73
CA ARG A 318 2.21 -36.07 -10.79
C ARG A 318 2.44 -37.57 -10.72
#